data_AF-A0ABD1VN73-F1
#
_entry.id   AF-A0ABD1VN73-F1
#
_cell.length_a   1.000
_cell.length_b   1.000
_cell.length_c   1.000
_cell.angle_alpha   90.00
_cell.angle_beta   90.00
_cell.angle_gamma   90.00
#
_symmetry.space_group_name_H-M   'P 1'
#
loop_
_entity.id
_entity.type
_entity.pdbx_description
1 polymer ?
#
loop_
_entity_poly.entity_id
_entity_poly.type
_entity_poly.pdbx_seq_one_letter_code
_entity_poly.pdbx_strand_id
1 'polypeptide(L)'
;MGDSDKCGFCGRVESTAHALFQCPWAKAMWKEAGLWFIIKIYFSCPDFRDVLIWMTQNLMAQAVVGFIFCLLWTIWGKRNSRIHGGLPKGAGSLLEVAMGLISKEAEGLVTLE
;
A
#
# COMPACT_ATOMS: atom_id res chain seq x y z
N MET A 1 -28.40 12.31 -0.52
CA MET A 1 -26.98 11.99 -0.28
C MET A 1 -26.91 10.50 -0.03
N GLY A 2 -26.44 9.74 -1.02
CA GLY A 2 -26.51 8.29 -1.04
C GLY A 2 -25.48 7.62 -0.13
N ASP A 3 -25.72 6.35 0.17
CA ASP A 3 -24.93 5.46 1.04
C ASP A 3 -23.50 5.16 0.51
N SER A 4 -22.98 5.97 -0.41
CA SER A 4 -21.73 5.75 -1.17
C SER A 4 -20.47 6.29 -0.49
N ASP A 5 -20.59 7.05 0.60
CA ASP A 5 -19.45 7.65 1.31
C ASP A 5 -18.91 6.76 2.42
N LYS A 6 -19.33 5.49 2.51
CA LYS A 6 -18.87 4.57 3.56
C LYS A 6 -17.87 3.56 3.04
N CYS A 7 -16.84 3.33 3.83
CA CYS A 7 -15.86 2.28 3.66
C CYS A 7 -16.53 0.91 3.62
N GLY A 8 -16.42 0.20 2.49
CA GLY A 8 -16.93 -1.17 2.36
C GLY A 8 -16.31 -2.19 3.32
N PHE A 9 -15.19 -1.86 3.99
CA PHE A 9 -14.51 -2.74 4.95
C PHE A 9 -14.89 -2.50 6.41
N CYS A 10 -15.12 -1.26 6.82
CA CYS A 10 -15.34 -0.94 8.23
C CYS A 10 -16.49 0.05 8.49
N GLY A 11 -17.23 0.45 7.46
CA GLY A 11 -18.45 1.27 7.57
C GLY A 11 -18.24 2.74 7.95
N ARG A 12 -17.00 3.19 8.18
CA ARG A 12 -16.69 4.61 8.46
C ARG A 12 -16.72 5.44 7.18
N VAL A 13 -16.79 6.77 7.33
CA VAL A 13 -16.70 7.69 6.18
C VAL A 13 -15.40 7.45 5.41
N GLU A 14 -15.55 7.31 4.10
CA GLU A 14 -14.49 7.05 3.16
C GLU A 14 -13.77 8.35 2.79
N SER A 15 -12.45 8.31 2.84
CA SER A 15 -11.55 9.33 2.32
C SER A 15 -10.27 8.63 1.85
N THR A 16 -9.44 9.28 1.03
CA THR A 16 -8.15 8.70 0.60
C THR A 16 -7.27 8.29 1.79
N ALA A 17 -7.23 9.14 2.83
CA ALA A 17 -6.48 8.85 4.05
C ALA A 17 -7.07 7.65 4.81
N HIS A 18 -8.41 7.58 4.87
CA HIS A 18 -9.08 6.43 5.45
C HIS A 18 -8.80 5.14 4.67
N ALA A 19 -8.96 5.19 3.35
CA ALA A 19 -8.81 4.07 2.43
C ALA A 19 -7.44 3.42 2.54
N LEU A 20 -6.40 4.26 2.60
CA LEU A 20 -5.01 3.84 2.51
C LEU A 20 -4.35 3.61 3.88
N PHE A 21 -4.68 4.38 4.93
CA PHE A 21 -3.93 4.36 6.21
C PHE A 21 -4.78 4.12 7.45
N GLN A 22 -6.02 4.63 7.51
CA GLN A 22 -6.80 4.56 8.75
C GLN A 22 -7.72 3.34 8.86
N CYS A 23 -8.15 2.77 7.73
CA CYS A 23 -9.01 1.59 7.69
C CYS A 23 -8.32 0.41 8.41
N PRO A 24 -9.02 -0.33 9.30
CA PRO A 24 -8.43 -1.48 9.99
C PRO A 24 -7.90 -2.54 9.02
N TRP A 25 -8.60 -2.76 7.91
CA TRP A 25 -8.16 -3.68 6.85
C TRP A 25 -6.87 -3.19 6.16
N ALA A 26 -6.78 -1.90 5.84
CA ALA A 26 -5.57 -1.34 5.24
C ALA A 26 -4.38 -1.44 6.21
N LYS A 27 -4.60 -1.14 7.50
CA LYS A 27 -3.59 -1.31 8.56
C LYS A 27 -3.08 -2.75 8.66
N ALA A 28 -3.94 -3.75 8.50
CA ALA A 28 -3.53 -5.15 8.47
C ALA A 28 -2.58 -5.41 7.28
N MET A 29 -2.89 -4.90 6.09
CA MET A 29 -2.00 -5.02 4.92
C MET A 29 -0.63 -4.38 5.14
N TRP A 30 -0.56 -3.18 5.75
CA TRP A 30 0.72 -2.56 6.11
C TRP A 30 1.53 -3.38 7.11
N LYS A 31 0.83 -4.00 8.08
CA LYS A 31 1.46 -4.86 9.10
C LYS A 31 1.99 -6.15 8.48
N GLU A 32 1.19 -6.80 7.63
CA GLU A 32 1.56 -8.03 6.92
C GLU A 32 2.74 -7.82 5.97
N ALA A 33 2.81 -6.66 5.31
CA ALA A 33 3.93 -6.28 4.45
C ALA A 33 5.22 -5.90 5.21
N GLY A 34 5.21 -5.91 6.56
CA GLY A 34 6.35 -5.48 7.37
C GLY A 34 6.61 -3.97 7.37
N LEU A 35 5.68 -3.17 6.82
CA LEU A 35 5.82 -1.73 6.59
C LEU A 35 5.06 -0.89 7.63
N TRP A 36 4.91 -1.38 8.87
CA TRP A 36 4.14 -0.67 9.91
C TRP A 36 4.71 0.72 10.25
N PHE A 37 5.98 0.98 9.97
CA PHE A 37 6.58 2.29 10.17
C PHE A 37 5.89 3.39 9.32
N ILE A 38 5.36 3.06 8.15
CA ILE A 38 4.59 4.01 7.31
C ILE A 38 3.33 4.49 8.02
N ILE A 39 2.65 3.58 8.74
CA ILE A 39 1.49 3.96 9.57
C ILE A 39 1.91 4.90 10.71
N LYS A 40 3.05 4.66 11.34
CA LYS A 40 3.57 5.55 12.39
C LYS A 40 3.85 6.96 11.84
N ILE A 41 4.47 7.05 10.67
CA ILE A 41 4.77 8.33 10.01
C ILE A 41 3.49 9.07 9.64
N TYR A 42 2.50 8.36 9.08
CA TYR A 42 1.19 8.94 8.81
C TYR A 42 0.53 9.52 10.07
N PHE A 43 0.64 8.87 11.24
CA PHE A 43 0.08 9.44 12.47
C PHE A 43 0.87 10.64 13.00
N SER A 44 2.15 10.76 12.67
CA SER A 44 2.96 11.96 12.96
C SER A 44 2.70 13.10 11.97
N CYS A 45 2.23 12.79 10.77
CA CYS A 45 1.93 13.74 9.71
C CYS A 45 0.70 13.25 8.91
N PRO A 46 -0.53 13.62 9.31
CA PRO A 46 -1.77 12.99 8.82
C PRO A 46 -2.18 13.41 7.40
N ASP A 47 -1.25 13.90 6.59
CA ASP A 47 -1.45 14.22 5.18
C ASP A 47 -0.78 13.17 4.28
N PHE A 48 -1.53 12.68 3.30
CA PHE A 48 -1.05 11.66 2.37
C PHE A 48 0.16 12.14 1.56
N ARG A 49 0.14 13.38 1.07
CA ARG A 49 1.21 13.95 0.27
C ARG A 49 2.49 14.06 1.09
N ASP A 50 2.38 14.45 2.35
CA ASP A 50 3.55 14.57 3.22
C ASP A 50 4.18 13.22 3.54
N VAL A 51 3.39 12.15 3.67
CA VAL A 51 3.90 10.77 3.75
C VAL A 51 4.63 10.38 2.47
N LEU A 52 4.09 10.70 1.29
CA LEU A 52 4.77 10.43 0.00
C LEU A 52 6.11 11.17 -0.11
N ILE A 53 6.14 12.45 0.26
CA ILE A 53 7.36 13.28 0.26
C ILE A 53 8.38 12.72 1.24
N TRP A 54 7.95 12.34 2.45
CA TRP A 54 8.85 11.73 3.42
C TRP A 54 9.49 10.46 2.86
N MET A 55 8.72 9.61 2.18
CA MET A 55 9.24 8.37 1.59
C MET A 55 10.28 8.64 0.51
N THR A 56 10.04 9.58 -0.39
CA THR A 56 11.00 9.88 -1.47
C THR A 56 12.25 10.58 -0.97
N GLN A 57 12.18 11.28 0.16
CA GLN A 57 13.32 12.00 0.75
C GLN A 57 14.15 11.13 1.71
N ASN A 58 13.54 10.19 2.42
CA ASN A 58 14.18 9.47 3.53
C ASN A 58 14.47 8.00 3.23
N LEU A 59 13.85 7.41 2.20
CA LEU A 59 14.13 6.03 1.81
C LEU A 59 15.18 6.01 0.70
N MET A 60 16.35 5.44 1.01
CA MET A 60 17.48 5.42 0.09
C MET A 60 17.34 4.40 -1.05
N ALA A 61 16.60 3.31 -0.82
CA ALA A 61 16.41 2.26 -1.81
C ALA A 61 15.16 2.50 -2.65
N GLN A 62 15.34 2.75 -3.95
CA GLN A 62 14.22 2.91 -4.91
C GLN A 62 13.31 1.69 -4.94
N ALA A 63 13.85 0.48 -4.76
CA ALA A 63 13.07 -0.75 -4.65
C ALA A 63 12.08 -0.71 -3.48
N VAL A 64 12.47 -0.16 -2.33
CA VAL A 64 11.59 -0.02 -1.15
C VAL A 64 10.47 0.97 -1.45
N VAL A 65 10.79 2.11 -2.07
CA VAL A 65 9.80 3.10 -2.50
C VAL A 65 8.81 2.49 -3.49
N GLY A 66 9.30 1.76 -4.48
CA GLY A 66 8.48 1.04 -5.46
C GLY A 66 7.55 0.01 -4.81
N PHE A 67 8.06 -0.76 -3.86
CA PHE A 67 7.27 -1.73 -3.10
C PHE A 67 6.11 -1.06 -2.34
N ILE A 68 6.38 0.09 -1.70
CA ILE A 68 5.34 0.85 -0.99
C ILE A 68 4.26 1.35 -1.97
N PHE A 69 4.63 1.85 -3.15
CA PHE A 69 3.67 2.24 -4.18
C PHE A 69 2.84 1.07 -4.70
N CYS A 70 3.45 -0.10 -4.90
CA CYS A 70 2.73 -1.33 -5.27
C CYS A 70 1.72 -1.75 -4.19
N LEU A 71 2.07 -1.61 -2.90
CA LEU A 71 1.16 -1.91 -1.80
C LEU A 71 -0.01 -0.90 -1.74
N LEU A 72 0.28 0.39 -1.88
CA LEU A 72 -0.75 1.44 -1.97
C LEU A 72 -1.74 1.16 -3.12
N TRP A 73 -1.22 0.83 -4.31
CA TRP A 73 -2.05 0.48 -5.46
C TRP A 73 -2.88 -0.77 -5.22
N THR A 74 -2.32 -1.78 -4.56
CA THR A 74 -3.01 -3.03 -4.22
C THR A 74 -4.15 -2.79 -3.23
N ILE A 75 -3.90 -2.00 -2.17
CA ILE A 75 -4.91 -1.59 -1.20
C ILE A 75 -6.05 -0.86 -1.94
N TRP A 76 -5.72 0.13 -2.77
CA TRP A 76 -6.71 0.89 -3.55
C TRP A 76 -7.52 0.00 -4.51
N GLY A 77 -6.85 -0.85 -5.28
CA GLY A 77 -7.50 -1.74 -6.25
C GLY A 77 -8.43 -2.77 -5.60
N LYS A 78 -8.02 -3.38 -4.49
CA LYS A 78 -8.87 -4.29 -3.71
C LYS A 78 -10.11 -3.59 -3.16
N ARG A 79 -9.99 -2.33 -2.74
CA ARG A 79 -11.12 -1.53 -2.29
C ARG A 79 -12.09 -1.21 -3.42
N ASN A 80 -11.58 -0.72 -4.54
CA ASN A 80 -12.42 -0.37 -5.68
C ASN A 80 -13.11 -1.59 -6.28
N SER A 81 -12.45 -2.74 -6.32
CA SER A 81 -13.07 -4.00 -6.74
C SER A 81 -14.25 -4.40 -5.84
N ARG A 82 -14.11 -4.20 -4.51
CA ARG A 82 -15.17 -4.48 -3.54
C ARG A 82 -16.37 -3.52 -3.68
N ILE A 83 -16.12 -2.25 -4.00
CA ILE A 83 -17.18 -1.22 -4.11
C ILE A 83 -17.89 -1.29 -5.47
N HIS A 84 -17.14 -1.49 -6.56
CA HIS A 84 -17.66 -1.36 -7.93
C HIS A 84 -17.80 -2.69 -8.69
N GLY A 85 -17.55 -3.84 -8.05
CA GLY A 85 -17.79 -5.17 -8.64
C GLY A 85 -16.90 -5.52 -9.83
N GLY A 86 -15.84 -4.74 -10.10
CA GLY A 86 -14.88 -5.04 -11.17
C GLY A 86 -14.02 -6.24 -10.81
N LEU A 87 -13.96 -7.24 -11.69
CA LEU A 87 -13.07 -8.39 -11.58
C LEU A 87 -11.64 -7.92 -11.28
N PRO A 88 -11.08 -8.25 -10.10
CA PRO A 88 -9.70 -7.91 -9.79
C PRO A 88 -8.81 -8.78 -10.66
N LYS A 89 -7.98 -8.19 -11.53
CA LYS A 89 -6.78 -8.88 -11.99
C LYS A 89 -6.00 -9.26 -10.72
N GLY A 90 -5.86 -10.55 -10.48
CA GLY A 90 -5.65 -11.09 -9.13
C GLY A 90 -4.44 -10.52 -8.41
N ALA A 91 -4.62 -9.98 -7.20
CA ALA A 91 -3.52 -9.46 -6.38
C ALA A 91 -2.45 -10.51 -6.00
N GLY A 92 -2.74 -11.81 -6.16
CA GLY A 92 -1.73 -12.86 -6.06
C GLY A 92 -0.61 -12.68 -7.06
N SER A 93 -0.92 -12.26 -8.30
CA SER A 93 0.11 -12.04 -9.32
C SER A 93 0.95 -10.80 -9.05
N LEU A 94 0.42 -9.77 -8.39
CA LEU A 94 1.19 -8.56 -8.07
C LEU A 94 2.11 -8.76 -6.85
N LEU A 95 1.67 -9.52 -5.85
CA LEU A 95 2.54 -9.88 -4.73
C LEU A 95 3.64 -10.86 -5.18
N GLU A 96 3.31 -11.83 -6.04
CA GLU A 96 4.29 -12.72 -6.67
C GLU A 96 5.27 -11.95 -7.57
N VAL A 97 4.79 -10.98 -8.36
CA VAL A 97 5.66 -10.14 -9.19
C VAL A 97 6.56 -9.26 -8.32
N ALA A 98 6.02 -8.64 -7.26
CA ALA A 98 6.81 -7.85 -6.33
C ALA A 98 7.87 -8.71 -5.62
N MET A 99 7.53 -9.91 -5.16
CA MET A 99 8.48 -10.85 -4.56
C MET A 99 9.51 -11.41 -5.57
N GLY A 100 9.09 -11.61 -6.82
CA GLY A 100 9.97 -12.06 -7.90
C GLY A 100 11.00 -10.99 -8.31
N LEU A 101 10.65 -9.71 -8.26
CA LEU A 101 11.58 -8.61 -8.46
C LEU A 101 12.61 -8.54 -7.32
N ILE A 102 12.17 -8.72 -6.07
CA ILE A 102 13.04 -8.75 -4.88
C ILE A 102 14.08 -9.88 -4.97
N SER A 103 13.65 -11.08 -5.38
CA SER A 103 14.56 -12.24 -5.47
C SER A 103 15.66 -12.03 -6.51
N LYS A 104 15.31 -11.44 -7.67
CA LYS A 104 16.28 -11.17 -8.74
C LYS A 104 17.28 -10.05 -8.39
N GLU A 105 16.84 -9.05 -7.63
CA GLU A 105 17.70 -7.94 -7.21
C GLU A 105 18.66 -8.38 -6.08
N ALA A 106 18.21 -9.27 -5.19
CA ALA A 106 19.06 -9.93 -4.20
C ALA A 106 20.12 -10.84 -4.85
N GLU A 107 19.76 -11.60 -5.88
CA GLU A 107 20.70 -12.44 -6.65
C GLU A 107 21.74 -11.60 -7.41
N GLY A 108 21.34 -10.46 -7.99
CA GLY A 108 22.25 -9.55 -8.69
C GLY A 108 23.31 -8.90 -7.80
N LEU A 109 23.02 -8.72 -6.50
CA LEU A 109 23.98 -8.23 -5.51
C LEU A 109 24.97 -9.31 -5.05
N VAL A 110 24.58 -10.60 -5.07
CA VAL A 110 25.44 -11.73 -4.70
C VAL A 110 26.45 -12.07 -5.81
N THR A 111 26.16 -11.73 -7.06
CA THR A 111 27.06 -11.99 -8.21
C THR A 111 28.15 -10.92 -8.44
N LEU A 112 28.21 -9.89 -7.59
CA LEU A 112 29.20 -8.81 -7.67
C LEU A 112 30.34 -8.94 -6.64
N GLU A 113 30.44 -10.08 -5.95
CA GLU A 113 31.57 -10.43 -5.05
C GLU A 113 32.57 -11.37 -5.72
#